data_AF-A0AB74CPL0-F1
#
_entry.id   AF-A0AB74CPL0-F1
#
_cell.length_a   1.000
_cell.length_b   1.000
_cell.length_c   1.000
_cell.angle_alpha   90.00
_cell.angle_beta   90.00
_cell.angle_gamma   90.00
#
_symmetry.space_group_name_H-M   'P 1'
#
loop_
_entity.id
_entity.type
_entity.pdbx_description
1 polymer ?
#
loop_
_entity_poly.entity_id
_entity_poly.type
_entity_poly.pdbx_seq_one_letter_code
_entity_poly.pdbx_strand_id
1 'polypeptide(L)'
;MTLFQVVETSFILLALRTSVEAIRRLFSHSLSHIPGHRLAAFTWWYEFYYDAVQSGQYVFKIQELHKQYGPIIRVTPDEVHINDVGYLDTIYAPSMTRLDKYDYQLRTLRVPGGVGTTADYYLHRIRREALPPFFSKRNVLWLESVITEKVNQLCGLIAKHAATKTPVNL
;
A
#
# COMPACT_ATOMS: atom_id res chain seq x y z
N MET A 1 45.96 -7.76 -11.87
CA MET A 1 45.59 -9.03 -11.20
C MET A 1 44.76 -8.77 -9.93
N THR A 2 45.11 -7.80 -9.10
CA THR A 2 44.37 -7.45 -7.87
C THR A 2 42.92 -7.00 -8.11
N LEU A 3 42.65 -6.20 -9.15
CA LEU A 3 41.29 -5.75 -9.46
C LEU A 3 40.32 -6.90 -9.78
N PHE A 4 40.78 -7.89 -10.58
CA PHE A 4 39.96 -9.06 -10.92
C PHE A 4 39.64 -9.91 -9.68
N GLN A 5 40.62 -10.09 -8.79
CA GLN A 5 40.43 -10.81 -7.53
C GLN A 5 39.45 -10.08 -6.59
N VAL A 6 39.50 -8.75 -6.54
CA VAL A 6 38.53 -7.95 -5.75
C VAL A 6 37.12 -8.06 -6.32
N VAL A 7 36.96 -8.04 -7.64
CA VAL A 7 35.64 -8.20 -8.28
C VAL A 7 35.07 -9.59 -8.04
N GLU A 8 35.90 -10.62 -8.21
CA GLU A 8 35.51 -12.02 -8.00
C GLU A 8 35.09 -12.27 -6.54
N THR A 9 35.92 -11.87 -5.57
CA THR A 9 35.60 -12.01 -4.15
C THR A 9 34.35 -11.23 -3.75
N SER A 10 34.16 -10.02 -4.29
CA SER A 10 32.95 -9.23 -4.06
C SER A 10 31.69 -9.92 -4.60
N PHE A 11 31.79 -10.54 -5.78
CA PHE A 11 30.68 -11.29 -6.37
C PHE A 11 30.33 -12.53 -5.53
N ILE A 12 31.33 -13.29 -5.07
CA ILE A 12 31.14 -14.45 -4.20
C ILE A 12 30.48 -14.05 -2.89
N LEU A 13 30.96 -12.98 -2.23
CA LEU A 13 30.37 -12.49 -0.98
C LEU A 13 28.92 -12.03 -1.17
N LEU A 14 28.62 -11.37 -2.29
CA LEU A 14 27.26 -10.95 -2.63
C LEU A 14 26.35 -12.16 -2.83
N ALA A 15 26.79 -13.16 -3.61
CA ALA A 15 26.03 -14.38 -3.88
C ALA A 15 25.78 -15.20 -2.60
N LEU A 16 26.77 -15.28 -1.71
CA LEU A 16 26.63 -15.94 -0.42
C LEU A 16 25.59 -15.22 0.45
N ARG A 17 25.70 -13.89 0.55
CA ARG A 17 24.77 -13.06 1.34
C ARG A 17 23.33 -13.20 0.84
N THR A 18 23.10 -13.12 -0.47
CA THR A 18 21.75 -13.26 -1.03
C THR A 18 21.18 -14.66 -0.83
N SER A 19 22.01 -15.70 -0.93
CA SER A 19 21.60 -17.09 -0.68
C SER A 19 21.22 -17.33 0.78
N VAL A 20 22.01 -16.83 1.73
CA VAL A 20 21.70 -16.91 3.17
C VAL A 20 20.39 -16.19 3.47
N GLU A 21 20.21 -14.99 2.91
CA GLU A 21 18.99 -14.21 3.07
C GLU A 21 17.76 -14.89 2.45
N ALA A 22 17.93 -15.58 1.31
CA ALA A 22 16.89 -16.39 0.67
C ALA A 22 16.37 -17.48 1.61
N ILE A 23 17.30 -18.25 2.17
CA ILE A 23 17.00 -19.35 3.09
C ILE A 23 16.31 -18.81 4.34
N ARG A 24 16.83 -17.70 4.89
CA ARG A 24 16.23 -17.04 6.05
C ARG A 24 14.78 -16.63 5.78
N ARG A 25 14.49 -15.99 4.65
CA ARG A 25 13.14 -15.50 4.29
C ARG A 25 12.14 -16.62 4.05
N LEU A 26 12.59 -17.71 3.43
CA LEU A 26 11.71 -18.82 3.05
C LEU A 26 11.44 -19.77 4.22
N PHE A 27 12.42 -20.05 5.06
CA PHE A 27 12.32 -21.11 6.08
C PHE A 27 12.32 -20.57 7.50
N SER A 28 13.19 -19.60 7.81
CA SER A 28 13.42 -19.12 9.18
C SER A 28 12.73 -17.78 9.50
N HIS A 29 11.88 -17.28 8.60
CA HIS A 29 11.15 -16.04 8.79
C HIS A 29 9.94 -16.26 9.69
N SER A 30 9.55 -15.27 10.50
CA SER A 30 8.33 -15.36 11.32
C SER A 30 7.08 -15.62 10.47
N LEU A 31 7.07 -15.14 9.22
CA LEU A 31 5.98 -15.34 8.25
C LEU A 31 6.13 -16.61 7.39
N SER A 32 7.11 -17.49 7.64
CA SER A 32 7.33 -18.68 6.77
C SER A 32 6.21 -19.71 6.82
N HIS A 33 5.45 -19.73 7.93
CA HIS A 33 4.29 -20.62 8.10
C HIS A 33 3.05 -20.17 7.34
N ILE A 34 3.02 -18.92 6.85
CA ILE A 34 1.88 -18.36 6.12
C ILE A 34 1.96 -18.79 4.65
N PRO A 35 0.89 -19.37 4.08
CA PRO A 35 0.91 -19.86 2.71
C PRO A 35 1.04 -18.72 1.70
N GLY A 36 1.60 -18.99 0.52
CA GLY A 36 1.75 -17.97 -0.53
C GLY A 36 2.71 -18.40 -1.64
N HIS A 37 2.86 -17.55 -2.66
CA HIS A 37 3.74 -17.84 -3.78
C HIS A 37 5.21 -17.78 -3.34
N ARG A 38 6.00 -18.83 -3.59
CA ARG A 38 7.39 -18.92 -3.08
C ARG A 38 8.28 -17.77 -3.56
N LEU A 39 8.11 -17.31 -4.80
CA LEU A 39 8.86 -16.15 -5.31
C LEU A 39 8.48 -14.84 -4.57
N ALA A 40 7.22 -14.70 -4.18
CA ALA A 40 6.73 -13.55 -3.43
C ALA A 40 7.29 -13.53 -2.01
N ALA A 41 7.35 -14.70 -1.36
CA ALA A 41 8.00 -14.85 -0.05
C ALA A 41 9.53 -14.65 -0.10
N PHE A 42 10.15 -14.90 -1.25
CA PHE A 42 11.60 -14.76 -1.44
C PHE A 42 12.03 -13.30 -1.68
N THR A 43 11.32 -12.58 -2.56
CA THR A 43 11.76 -11.27 -3.04
C THR A 43 10.62 -10.34 -3.45
N TRP A 44 10.83 -9.03 -3.30
CA TRP A 44 9.95 -7.98 -3.81
C TRP A 44 9.93 -7.89 -5.34
N TRP A 45 10.85 -8.56 -6.06
CA TRP A 45 10.81 -8.59 -7.52
C TRP A 45 9.53 -9.20 -8.07
N TYR A 46 8.86 -10.06 -7.31
CA TYR A 46 7.58 -10.64 -7.70
C TYR A 46 6.49 -9.55 -7.79
N GLU A 47 6.33 -8.75 -6.74
CA GLU A 47 5.44 -7.57 -6.73
C GLU A 47 5.84 -6.56 -7.81
N PHE A 48 7.12 -6.19 -7.85
CA PHE A 48 7.65 -5.22 -8.82
C PHE A 48 7.33 -5.61 -10.27
N TYR A 49 7.40 -6.89 -10.61
CA TYR A 49 7.05 -7.35 -11.95
C TYR A 49 5.60 -7.02 -12.30
N TYR A 50 4.65 -7.30 -11.40
CA TYR A 50 3.24 -7.02 -11.69
C TYR A 50 2.90 -5.53 -11.63
N ASP A 51 3.56 -4.76 -10.77
CA ASP A 51 3.27 -3.34 -10.63
C ASP A 51 4.00 -2.48 -11.67
N ALA A 52 5.30 -2.66 -11.84
CA ALA A 52 6.11 -1.82 -12.72
C ALA A 52 6.13 -2.33 -14.17
N VAL A 53 6.18 -3.65 -14.39
CA VAL A 53 6.29 -4.22 -15.75
C VAL A 53 4.90 -4.48 -16.35
N GLN A 54 3.96 -4.98 -15.55
CA GLN A 54 2.60 -5.29 -16.02
C GLN A 54 1.59 -4.15 -15.79
N SER A 55 2.03 -2.94 -15.43
CA SER A 55 1.15 -1.77 -15.26
C SER A 55 0.11 -1.94 -14.13
N GLY A 56 0.58 -2.21 -12.92
CA GLY A 56 -0.26 -2.19 -11.70
C GLY A 56 -1.18 -3.40 -11.53
N GLN A 57 -0.81 -4.56 -12.07
CA GLN A 57 -1.68 -5.75 -12.07
C GLN A 57 -1.57 -6.56 -10.77
N TYR A 58 -0.78 -6.13 -9.78
CA TYR A 58 -0.51 -6.96 -8.62
C TYR A 58 -1.74 -7.19 -7.75
N VAL A 59 -2.66 -6.22 -7.68
CA VAL A 59 -3.94 -6.36 -6.97
C VAL A 59 -4.76 -7.54 -7.50
N PHE A 60 -4.86 -7.68 -8.83
CA PHE A 60 -5.55 -8.82 -9.45
C PHE A 60 -4.78 -10.12 -9.20
N LYS A 61 -3.45 -10.07 -9.22
CA LYS A 61 -2.64 -11.24 -8.90
C LYS A 61 -2.84 -11.72 -7.47
N ILE A 62 -2.93 -10.80 -6.50
CA ILE A 62 -3.23 -11.09 -5.10
C ILE A 62 -4.60 -11.78 -4.97
N GLN A 63 -5.60 -11.33 -5.74
CA GLN A 63 -6.92 -11.98 -5.76
C GLN A 63 -6.83 -13.44 -6.26
N GLU A 64 -6.04 -13.71 -7.30
CA GLU A 64 -5.78 -15.09 -7.75
C GLU A 64 -5.07 -15.92 -6.68
N LEU A 65 -4.07 -15.35 -6.01
CA LEU A 65 -3.35 -16.02 -4.93
C LEU A 65 -4.28 -16.37 -3.77
N HIS A 66 -5.23 -15.51 -3.42
CA HIS A 66 -6.24 -15.84 -2.41
C HIS A 66 -7.11 -17.03 -2.79
N LYS A 67 -7.50 -17.14 -4.08
CA LYS A 67 -8.24 -18.32 -4.56
C LYS A 67 -7.43 -19.60 -4.45
N GLN A 68 -6.11 -19.53 -4.57
CA GLN A 68 -5.21 -20.69 -4.54
C GLN A 68 -4.77 -21.08 -3.13
N TYR A 69 -4.40 -20.11 -2.29
CA TYR A 69 -3.72 -20.34 -1.01
C TYR A 69 -4.61 -20.07 0.22
N GLY A 70 -5.78 -19.47 0.02
CA GLY A 70 -6.76 -19.20 1.08
C GLY A 70 -6.85 -17.72 1.47
N PRO A 71 -7.58 -17.41 2.57
CA PRO A 71 -7.92 -16.03 2.94
C PRO A 71 -6.75 -15.23 3.53
N ILE A 72 -5.68 -15.87 3.98
CA ILE A 72 -4.49 -15.22 4.56
C ILE A 72 -3.28 -15.72 3.80
N ILE A 73 -2.60 -14.82 3.09
CA ILE A 73 -1.49 -15.19 2.21
C ILE A 73 -0.31 -14.26 2.39
N ARG A 74 0.90 -14.78 2.22
CA ARG A 74 2.13 -13.98 2.18
C ARG A 74 2.35 -13.47 0.75
N VAL A 75 2.42 -12.14 0.60
CA VAL A 75 2.52 -11.46 -0.71
C VAL A 75 3.89 -10.83 -0.96
N THR A 76 4.67 -10.57 0.07
CA THR A 76 6.08 -10.16 -0.08
C THR A 76 6.91 -10.83 1.02
N PRO A 77 8.24 -10.62 1.08
CA PRO A 77 9.03 -11.14 2.18
C PRO A 77 8.52 -10.69 3.56
N ASP A 78 8.00 -9.46 3.67
CA ASP A 78 7.65 -8.85 4.96
C ASP A 78 6.15 -8.54 5.12
N GLU A 79 5.32 -8.83 4.11
CA GLU A 79 3.89 -8.49 4.14
C GLU A 79 2.96 -9.70 3.94
N VAL A 80 1.81 -9.60 4.60
CA VAL A 80 0.71 -10.56 4.54
C VAL A 80 -0.52 -9.82 4.05
N HIS A 81 -1.22 -10.41 3.08
CA HIS A 81 -2.51 -9.94 2.63
C HIS A 81 -3.62 -10.79 3.25
N ILE A 82 -4.59 -10.12 3.85
CA ILE A 82 -5.69 -10.74 4.59
C ILE A 82 -7.00 -10.38 3.90
N ASN A 83 -7.72 -11.41 3.48
CA ASN A 83 -9.07 -11.34 2.91
C ASN A 83 -10.02 -12.13 3.81
N ASP A 84 -10.10 -11.70 5.08
CA ASP A 84 -10.96 -12.27 6.11
C ASP A 84 -11.55 -11.14 6.95
N VAL A 85 -12.88 -11.07 6.98
CA VAL A 85 -13.64 -10.05 7.72
C VAL A 85 -13.40 -10.18 9.23
N GLY A 86 -13.13 -11.39 9.73
CA GLY A 86 -12.84 -11.63 11.15
C GLY A 86 -11.60 -10.91 11.67
N TYR A 87 -10.71 -10.46 10.78
CA TYR A 87 -9.49 -9.73 11.14
C TYR A 87 -9.66 -8.20 11.14
N LEU A 88 -10.82 -7.66 10.73
CA LEU A 88 -11.02 -6.21 10.68
C LEU A 88 -10.75 -5.54 12.03
N ASP A 89 -11.29 -6.08 13.12
CA ASP A 89 -11.08 -5.55 14.46
C ASP A 89 -9.64 -5.72 14.98
N THR A 90 -8.87 -6.64 14.38
CA THR A 90 -7.45 -6.82 14.72
C THR A 90 -6.57 -5.83 13.97
N ILE A 91 -6.85 -5.59 12.68
CA ILE A 91 -6.06 -4.70 11.82
C ILE A 91 -6.43 -3.24 12.05
N TYR A 92 -7.72 -2.93 12.09
CA TYR A 92 -8.26 -1.60 12.37
C TYR A 92 -8.60 -1.44 13.86
N ALA A 93 -7.79 -2.06 14.71
CA ALA A 93 -8.02 -2.15 16.14
C ALA A 93 -8.35 -0.79 16.79
N PRO A 94 -9.06 -0.81 17.94
CA PRO A 94 -9.45 0.42 18.63
C PRO A 94 -8.28 1.38 18.82
N SER A 95 -8.57 2.68 18.87
CA SER A 95 -7.56 3.76 18.97
C SER A 95 -6.59 3.64 20.15
N MET A 96 -6.80 2.71 21.08
CA MET A 96 -5.90 2.43 22.19
C MET A 96 -4.78 1.44 21.85
N THR A 97 -4.89 0.70 20.75
CA THR A 97 -3.83 -0.19 20.27
C THR A 97 -2.71 0.64 19.68
N ARG A 98 -1.55 0.63 20.33
CA ARG A 98 -0.35 1.29 19.82
C ARG A 98 0.24 0.44 18.69
N LEU A 99 -0.02 0.85 17.45
CA LEU A 99 0.53 0.23 16.26
C LEU A 99 1.13 1.29 15.34
N ASP A 100 2.40 1.11 15.01
CA ASP A 100 3.05 1.93 13.98
C ASP A 100 2.70 1.37 12.60
N LYS A 101 2.51 2.27 11.62
CA LYS A 101 2.29 1.85 10.24
C LYS A 101 3.61 1.38 9.60
N TYR A 102 3.51 0.53 8.60
CA TYR A 102 4.67 0.06 7.85
C TYR A 102 5.26 1.17 6.95
N ASP A 103 6.43 1.70 7.30
CA ASP A 103 7.07 2.85 6.63
C ASP A 103 7.22 2.67 5.12
N TYR A 104 7.61 1.46 4.68
CA TYR A 104 7.83 1.16 3.26
C TYR A 104 6.59 1.49 2.42
N GLN A 105 5.40 1.08 2.88
CA GLN A 105 4.15 1.29 2.16
C GLN A 105 3.73 2.77 2.14
N LEU A 106 4.08 3.55 3.17
CA LEU A 106 3.73 4.98 3.23
C LEU A 106 4.45 5.83 2.19
N ARG A 107 5.58 5.34 1.64
CA ARG A 107 6.35 6.03 0.60
C ARG A 107 5.56 6.21 -0.69
N THR A 108 4.58 5.34 -0.94
CA THR A 108 3.70 5.38 -2.12
C THR A 108 2.86 6.66 -2.20
N LEU A 109 2.50 7.25 -1.05
CA LEU A 109 1.61 8.41 -1.00
C LEU A 109 2.29 9.73 -1.39
N ARG A 110 3.64 9.79 -1.44
CA ARG A 110 4.43 10.97 -1.85
C ARG A 110 4.08 12.31 -1.15
N VAL A 111 3.50 12.25 0.05
CA VAL A 111 3.18 13.44 0.87
C VAL A 111 3.94 13.35 2.20
N PRO A 112 5.24 13.70 2.27
CA PRO A 112 6.00 13.60 3.51
C PRO A 112 5.39 14.50 4.60
N GLY A 113 5.29 13.99 5.83
CA GLY A 113 4.76 14.75 6.96
C GLY A 113 3.23 14.87 7.02
N GLY A 114 2.51 14.32 6.05
CA GLY A 114 1.04 14.25 6.07
C GLY A 114 0.51 13.26 7.12
N VAL A 115 -0.76 13.42 7.51
CA VAL A 115 -1.42 12.50 8.45
C VAL A 115 -1.39 11.06 7.93
N GLY A 116 -1.68 10.86 6.65
CA GLY A 116 -1.67 9.53 6.01
C GLY A 116 -0.31 8.83 6.03
N THR A 117 0.78 9.59 5.89
CA THR A 117 2.17 9.10 5.75
C THR A 117 2.96 9.06 7.05
N THR A 118 2.34 9.38 8.18
CA THR A 118 3.00 9.31 9.48
C THR A 118 2.99 7.86 9.99
N ALA A 119 4.17 7.24 10.09
CA ALA A 119 4.33 5.87 10.58
C ALA A 119 4.18 5.77 12.10
N ASP A 120 4.88 6.64 12.84
CA ASP A 120 4.87 6.67 14.31
C ASP A 120 3.47 6.95 14.87
N TYR A 121 3.04 6.08 15.77
CA TYR A 121 1.72 6.14 16.39
C TYR A 121 1.43 7.47 17.10
N TYR A 122 2.36 7.98 17.92
CA TYR A 122 2.10 9.17 18.73
C TYR A 122 2.03 10.42 17.86
N LEU A 123 2.94 10.55 16.91
CA LEU A 123 2.95 11.66 15.96
C LEU A 123 1.71 11.60 15.05
N HIS A 124 1.32 10.40 14.60
CA HIS A 124 0.10 10.22 13.81
C HIS A 124 -1.13 10.65 14.61
N ARG A 125 -1.22 10.28 15.89
CA ARG A 125 -2.31 10.67 16.78
C ARG A 125 -2.43 12.19 16.90
N ILE A 126 -1.34 12.88 17.22
CA ILE A 126 -1.31 14.36 17.33
C ILE A 126 -1.80 15.01 16.02
N ARG A 127 -1.28 14.54 14.88
CA ARG A 127 -1.68 15.04 13.55
C ARG A 127 -3.14 14.77 13.22
N ARG A 128 -3.64 13.57 13.58
CA ARG A 128 -5.03 13.16 13.33
C ARG A 128 -6.02 13.91 14.21
N GLU A 129 -5.65 14.27 15.44
CA GLU A 129 -6.48 15.03 16.40
C GLU A 129 -6.79 16.46 15.93
N ALA A 130 -6.01 17.02 15.00
CA ALA A 130 -6.29 18.33 14.40
C ALA A 130 -7.42 18.30 13.34
N LEU A 131 -7.76 17.12 12.80
CA LEU A 131 -8.72 16.98 11.70
C LEU A 131 -10.23 16.99 12.06
N PRO A 132 -10.69 16.42 13.20
CA PRO A 132 -12.12 16.30 13.50
C PRO A 132 -12.93 17.60 13.42
N PRO A 133 -12.43 18.78 13.83
CA PRO A 133 -13.20 20.03 13.72
C PRO A 133 -13.65 20.34 12.29
N PHE A 134 -12.83 20.05 11.28
CA PHE A 134 -13.17 20.25 9.86
C PHE A 134 -14.38 19.40 9.41
N PHE A 135 -14.59 18.25 10.06
CA PHE A 135 -15.69 17.32 9.77
C PHE A 135 -16.84 17.42 10.78
N SER A 136 -16.88 18.48 11.59
CA SER A 136 -18.02 18.73 12.49
C SER A 136 -19.29 19.01 11.70
N LYS A 137 -20.47 18.62 12.23
CA LYS A 137 -21.78 18.87 11.60
C LYS A 137 -21.94 20.34 11.17
N ARG A 138 -21.49 21.28 12.00
CA ARG A 138 -21.52 22.72 11.70
C ARG A 138 -20.70 23.06 10.46
N ASN A 139 -19.46 22.57 10.36
CA ASN A 139 -18.57 22.87 9.24
C ASN A 139 -19.02 22.17 7.95
N VAL A 140 -19.58 20.96 8.07
CA VAL A 140 -20.18 20.25 6.93
C VAL A 140 -21.36 21.04 6.36
N LEU A 141 -22.30 21.49 7.20
CA LEU A 141 -23.43 22.32 6.77
C LEU A 141 -22.96 23.67 6.21
N TRP A 142 -21.90 24.24 6.77
CA TRP A 142 -21.34 25.50 6.26
C TRP A 142 -20.73 25.34 4.85
N LEU A 143 -20.09 24.20 4.56
CA LEU A 143 -19.52 23.89 3.24
C LEU A 143 -20.56 23.43 2.20
N GLU A 144 -21.76 23.05 2.62
CA GLU A 144 -22.81 22.50 1.75
C GLU A 144 -23.12 23.39 0.54
N SER A 145 -23.27 24.70 0.77
CA SER A 145 -23.58 25.67 -0.29
C SER A 145 -22.46 25.77 -1.32
N VAL A 146 -21.20 25.78 -0.85
CA VAL A 146 -20.01 25.83 -1.71
C VAL A 146 -19.92 24.57 -2.58
N ILE A 147 -20.14 23.40 -1.99
CA ILE A 147 -20.16 22.13 -2.75
C ILE A 147 -21.30 22.14 -3.77
N THR A 148 -22.50 22.56 -3.36
CA THR A 148 -23.67 22.64 -4.24
C THR A 148 -23.43 23.57 -5.43
N GLU A 149 -22.78 24.71 -5.21
CA GLU A 149 -22.40 25.63 -6.28
C GLU A 149 -21.47 24.96 -7.30
N LYS A 150 -20.44 24.23 -6.85
CA LYS A 150 -19.49 23.53 -7.74
C LYS A 150 -20.15 22.37 -8.49
N VAL A 151 -21.06 21.64 -7.84
CA VAL A 151 -21.86 20.61 -8.50
C VAL A 151 -22.74 21.22 -9.59
N ASN A 152 -23.43 22.33 -9.30
CA ASN A 152 -24.25 23.01 -10.29
C ASN A 152 -23.42 23.54 -11.48
N GLN A 153 -22.20 24.03 -11.24
CA GLN A 153 -21.26 24.41 -12.30
C GLN A 153 -20.92 23.21 -13.19
N LEU A 154 -20.60 22.04 -12.60
CA LEU A 154 -20.35 20.82 -13.35
C LEU A 154 -21.57 20.37 -14.15
N CYS A 155 -22.76 20.36 -13.54
CA CYS A 155 -24.01 20.03 -14.22
C CYS A 155 -24.29 20.96 -15.43
N GLY A 156 -24.03 22.26 -15.28
CA GLY A 156 -24.18 23.23 -16.37
C GLY A 156 -23.21 22.96 -17.53
N LEU A 157 -21.95 22.60 -17.23
CA LEU A 157 -20.98 22.22 -18.25
C LEU A 157 -21.42 20.96 -19.01
N ILE A 158 -21.86 19.93 -18.29
CA ILE A 158 -22.37 18.69 -18.89
C ILE A 158 -23.59 18.98 -19.77
N ALA A 159 -24.55 19.78 -19.28
CA ALA A 159 -25.76 20.14 -20.03
C ALA A 159 -25.43 20.90 -21.33
N LYS A 160 -24.45 21.80 -21.30
CA LYS A 160 -23.98 22.52 -22.50
C LYS A 160 -23.43 21.56 -23.54
N HIS A 161 -22.53 20.66 -23.14
CA HIS A 161 -21.94 19.67 -24.03
C HIS A 161 -22.97 18.66 -24.56
N ALA A 162 -23.94 18.27 -23.74
CA ALA A 162 -25.06 17.43 -24.16
C ALA A 162 -25.91 18.12 -25.24
N ALA A 163 -26.21 19.40 -25.09
CA ALA A 163 -26.95 20.18 -26.08
C ALA A 163 -26.17 20.33 -27.41
N THR A 164 -24.84 20.51 -27.34
CA THR A 164 -23.99 20.62 -28.54
C THR A 164 -23.54 19.27 -29.08
N LYS A 165 -23.95 18.15 -28.46
CA LYS A 165 -23.52 16.78 -28.80
C LYS A 165 -22.01 16.62 -28.88
N THR A 166 -21.29 17.29 -27.99
CA THR A 166 -19.82 17.22 -27.90
C THR A 166 -19.41 16.39 -26.68
N PRO A 167 -18.31 15.63 -26.76
CA PRO A 167 -17.82 14.86 -25.62
C PRO A 167 -17.39 15.79 -24.48
N VAL A 168 -17.53 15.32 -23.24
CA VAL A 168 -16.96 15.94 -22.03
C VAL A 168 -15.83 15.04 -21.55
N ASN A 169 -14.66 15.62 -21.27
CA ASN A 169 -13.59 14.93 -20.57
C ASN A 169 -13.83 15.12 -19.06
N LEU A 170 -14.33 14.08 -18.40
CA LEU A 170 -14.66 14.06 -16.98
C LEU A 170 -13.46 13.67 -16.12
#